data_AF-A0A379LPG6-F1
#
_entry.id   AF-A0A379LPG6-F1
#
_cell.length_a   1.000
_cell.length_b   1.000
_cell.length_c   1.000
_cell.angle_alpha   90.00
_cell.angle_beta   90.00
_cell.angle_gamma   90.00
#
_symmetry.space_group_name_H-M   'P 1'
#
loop_
_entity.id
_entity.type
_entity.pdbx_description
1 polymer ?
#
loop_
_entity_poly.entity_id
_entity_poly.type
_entity_poly.pdbx_seq_one_letter_code
_entity_poly.pdbx_strand_id
1 'polypeptide(L)'
;MSTNSPTHNSQLDPKLAFLMAGIVLLIMGVTMISFGWVPHLSLILAICFLLLMGLLRGLSFDHMQSEMAAGVVSGSGAIYLFFFIGLMVAALMMSGAIPT
;
A
#
# COMPACT_ATOMS: atom_id res chain seq x y z
N MET A 1 18.35 23.73 -25.93
CA MET A 1 18.91 22.65 -26.78
C MET A 1 19.15 21.46 -25.86
N SER A 2 18.27 20.46 -25.91
CA SER A 2 18.37 19.22 -25.12
C SER A 2 19.70 18.51 -25.32
N THR A 3 20.10 17.71 -24.32
CA THR A 3 20.60 16.32 -24.42
C THR A 3 21.50 16.05 -23.20
N ASN A 4 21.02 15.29 -22.21
CA ASN A 4 21.15 13.82 -22.12
C ASN A 4 22.02 13.46 -20.91
N SER A 5 21.39 13.28 -19.76
CA SER A 5 21.83 12.32 -18.75
C SER A 5 20.84 11.14 -18.72
N PRO A 6 20.93 10.20 -19.67
CA PRO A 6 20.35 8.88 -19.46
C PRO A 6 21.25 8.12 -18.47
N THR A 7 20.67 7.17 -17.74
CA THR A 7 21.33 6.17 -16.89
C THR A 7 21.65 6.56 -15.44
N HIS A 8 20.64 6.45 -14.56
CA HIS A 8 20.82 5.53 -13.44
C HIS A 8 19.86 4.36 -13.65
N ASN A 9 20.34 3.41 -14.45
CA ASN A 9 19.76 2.10 -14.61
C ASN A 9 20.05 1.31 -13.33
N SER A 10 19.21 1.53 -12.33
CA SER A 10 18.80 0.45 -11.46
C SER A 10 17.31 0.31 -11.69
N GLN A 11 16.98 -0.38 -12.79
CA GLN A 11 15.85 -1.30 -12.74
C GLN A 11 16.02 -2.11 -11.45
N LEU A 12 15.42 -1.62 -10.35
CA LEU A 12 14.95 -2.49 -9.30
C LEU A 12 14.14 -3.51 -10.06
N ASP A 13 14.70 -4.71 -10.24
CA ASP A 13 14.14 -5.79 -11.04
C ASP A 13 12.64 -5.79 -10.72
N PRO A 14 11.76 -5.34 -11.65
CA PRO A 14 10.37 -5.05 -11.31
C PRO A 14 9.71 -6.29 -10.71
N LYS A 15 10.23 -7.46 -11.10
CA LYS A 15 9.93 -8.76 -10.54
C LYS A 15 10.26 -8.87 -9.05
N LEU A 16 11.41 -8.37 -8.58
CA LEU A 16 11.83 -8.41 -7.18
C LEU A 16 11.04 -7.44 -6.31
N ALA A 17 10.70 -6.25 -6.83
CA ALA A 17 9.79 -5.32 -6.15
C ALA A 17 8.37 -5.91 -6.04
N PHE A 18 7.86 -6.50 -7.11
CA PHE A 18 6.56 -7.18 -7.13
C PHE A 18 6.54 -8.42 -6.24
N LEU A 19 7.66 -9.16 -6.18
CA LEU A 19 7.84 -10.31 -5.29
C LEU A 19 7.79 -9.86 -3.83
N MET A 20 8.49 -8.78 -3.47
CA MET A 20 8.47 -8.22 -2.11
C MET A 20 7.07 -7.73 -1.72
N ALA A 21 6.40 -6.98 -2.61
CA ALA A 21 5.02 -6.56 -2.39
C ALA A 21 4.07 -7.77 -2.24
N GLY A 22 4.20 -8.78 -3.10
CA GLY A 22 3.40 -10.01 -3.06
C GLY A 22 3.63 -10.83 -1.80
N ILE A 23 4.88 -10.96 -1.34
CA ILE A 23 5.22 -11.65 -0.08
C ILE A 23 4.61 -10.90 1.12
N VAL A 24 4.70 -9.56 1.16
CA VAL A 24 4.09 -8.75 2.23
C VAL A 24 2.57 -8.88 2.23
N LEU A 25 1.93 -8.86 1.06
CA LEU A 25 0.48 -9.07 0.93
C LEU A 25 0.06 -10.47 1.36
N LEU A 26 0.85 -11.50 1.03
CA LEU A 26 0.59 -12.89 1.43
C LEU A 26 0.72 -13.04 2.95
N ILE A 27 1.78 -12.50 3.56
CA ILE A 27 1.95 -12.49 5.02
C ILE A 27 0.79 -11.77 5.69
N MET A 28 0.38 -10.59 5.20
CA MET A 28 -0.79 -9.86 5.72
C MET A 28 -2.10 -10.62 5.58
N GLY A 29 -2.33 -11.28 4.45
CA GLY A 29 -3.53 -12.08 4.22
C GLY A 29 -3.58 -13.32 5.12
N VAL A 30 -2.46 -14.00 5.31
CA VAL A 30 -2.37 -15.19 6.17
C VAL A 30 -2.48 -14.81 7.65
N THR A 31 -1.93 -13.68 8.09
CA THR A 31 -2.09 -13.24 9.49
C THR A 31 -3.53 -12.81 9.80
N MET A 32 -4.26 -12.26 8.82
CA MET A 32 -5.69 -11.96 8.97
C MET A 32 -6.52 -13.22 9.24
N ILE A 33 -6.25 -14.32 8.52
CA ILE A 33 -7.01 -15.56 8.67
C ILE A 33 -6.59 -16.36 9.92
N SER A 34 -5.31 -16.29 10.30
CA SER A 34 -4.76 -17.12 11.38
C SER A 34 -5.12 -16.64 12.79
N PHE A 35 -5.39 -15.35 12.98
CA PHE A 35 -5.64 -14.79 14.33
C PHE A 35 -7.07 -14.29 14.52
N GLY A 36 -7.82 -14.02 13.45
CA GLY A 36 -9.19 -13.49 13.56
C GLY A 36 -9.28 -12.11 14.23
N TRP A 37 -8.15 -11.41 14.36
CA TRP A 37 -8.05 -10.11 15.03
C TRP A 37 -8.16 -8.95 14.03
N VAL A 38 -8.44 -7.76 14.56
CA VAL A 38 -8.67 -6.52 13.79
C VAL A 38 -7.48 -6.21 12.83
N PRO A 39 -7.75 -5.82 11.56
CA PRO A 39 -6.72 -5.54 10.54
C PRO A 39 -5.68 -4.51 10.95
N HIS A 40 -6.04 -3.60 11.86
CA HIS A 40 -5.12 -2.62 12.41
C HIS A 40 -3.93 -3.23 13.16
N LEU A 41 -4.14 -4.25 13.99
CA LEU A 41 -3.05 -4.82 14.77
C LEU A 41 -2.08 -5.62 13.88
N SER A 42 -2.64 -6.37 12.92
CA SER A 42 -1.86 -7.13 11.95
C SER A 42 -0.94 -6.22 11.14
N LEU A 43 -1.47 -5.11 10.62
CA LEU A 43 -0.72 -4.15 9.81
C LEU A 43 0.45 -3.52 10.58
N ILE A 44 0.22 -3.09 11.83
CA ILE A 44 1.26 -2.51 12.67
C ILE A 44 2.40 -3.52 12.91
N LEU A 45 2.07 -4.80 13.10
CA LEU A 45 3.06 -5.86 13.27
C LEU A 45 3.92 -6.05 12.01
N ALA A 46 3.33 -6.08 10.82
CA ALA A 46 4.10 -6.20 9.58
C ALA A 46 4.95 -4.97 9.28
N ILE A 47 4.44 -3.77 9.54
CA ILE A 47 5.23 -2.54 9.42
C ILE A 47 6.42 -2.58 10.38
N CYS A 48 6.20 -2.96 11.64
CA CYS A 48 7.28 -3.13 12.62
C CYS A 48 8.32 -4.16 12.15
N PHE A 49 7.87 -5.30 11.60
CA PHE A 49 8.77 -6.33 11.07
C PHE A 49 9.55 -5.85 9.83
N LEU A 50 8.89 -5.14 8.91
CA LEU A 50 9.54 -4.55 7.73
C LEU A 50 10.54 -3.46 8.12
N LEU A 51 10.22 -2.62 9.11
CA LEU A 51 11.13 -1.62 9.66
C LEU A 51 12.36 -2.27 10.31
N LEU A 52 12.16 -3.35 11.08
CA LEU A 52 13.25 -4.10 11.69
C LEU A 52 14.18 -4.74 10.63
N MET A 53 13.59 -5.34 9.60
CA MET A 53 14.35 -5.90 8.47
C MET A 53 15.03 -4.80 7.62
N GLY A 54 14.39 -3.65 7.44
CA GLY A 54 14.93 -2.50 6.73
C GLY A 54 16.08 -1.83 7.48
N LEU A 55 16.01 -1.80 8.81
CA LEU A 55 17.05 -1.29 9.68
C LEU A 55 18.32 -2.14 9.62
N LEU A 56 18.19 -3.47 9.67
CA LEU A 56 19.32 -4.41 9.48
C LEU A 56 20.04 -4.18 8.14
N ARG A 57 19.37 -3.55 7.18
CA ARG A 57 19.86 -3.25 5.82
C ARG A 57 20.50 -1.85 5.70
N GLY A 58 20.63 -1.11 6.80
CA GLY A 58 21.35 0.17 6.88
C GLY A 58 20.61 1.37 6.30
N LEU A 59 19.28 1.30 6.14
CA LEU A 59 18.47 2.41 5.65
C LEU A 59 18.24 3.44 6.76
N SER A 60 18.41 4.73 6.45
CA SER A 60 18.07 5.81 7.36
C SER A 60 16.58 5.77 7.70
N PHE A 61 16.25 5.64 8.99
CA PHE A 61 14.88 5.54 9.49
C PHE A 61 13.99 6.71 9.06
N ASP A 62 14.55 7.91 9.01
CA ASP A 62 13.83 9.15 8.69
C ASP A 62 13.31 9.12 7.24
N HIS A 63 14.18 8.72 6.31
CA HIS A 63 13.80 8.51 4.91
C HIS A 63 12.77 7.38 4.78
N MET A 64 12.96 6.25 5.47
CA MET A 64 12.02 5.12 5.39
C MET A 64 10.62 5.50 5.92
N GLN A 65 10.53 6.26 7.01
CA GLN A 65 9.26 6.73 7.56
C GLN A 65 8.56 7.70 6.60
N SER A 66 9.30 8.65 6.02
CA SER A 66 8.78 9.58 5.01
C SER A 66 8.23 8.84 3.79
N GLU A 67 8.96 7.87 3.25
CA GLU A 67 8.55 7.08 2.09
C GLU A 67 7.35 6.17 2.41
N MET A 68 7.28 5.60 3.62
CA MET A 68 6.11 4.82 4.06
C MET A 68 4.87 5.71 4.19
N ALA A 69 5.00 6.89 4.78
CA ALA A 69 3.91 7.86 4.90
C ALA A 69 3.44 8.33 3.51
N ALA A 70 4.38 8.69 2.63
CA ALA A 70 4.10 9.07 1.25
C ALA A 70 3.40 7.94 0.47
N GLY A 71 3.81 6.68 0.68
CA GLY A 71 3.17 5.51 0.07
C GLY A 71 1.71 5.33 0.52
N VAL A 72 1.42 5.49 1.82
CA VAL A 72 0.05 5.43 2.35
C VAL A 72 -0.80 6.59 1.85
N VAL A 73 -0.26 7.80 1.85
CA VAL A 73 -0.96 8.99 1.33
C VAL A 73 -1.26 8.81 -0.16
N SER A 74 -0.32 8.28 -0.95
CA SER A 74 -0.51 7.97 -2.37
C SER A 74 -1.61 6.93 -2.60
N GLY A 75 -1.67 5.87 -1.79
CA GLY A 75 -2.71 4.84 -1.88
C GLY A 75 -4.10 5.30 -1.40
N SER A 76 -4.16 6.25 -0.45
CA SER A 76 -5.42 6.73 0.13
C SER A 76 -6.37 7.33 -0.91
N GLY A 77 -5.84 7.98 -1.95
CA GLY A 77 -6.64 8.57 -3.03
C GLY A 77 -7.54 7.55 -3.75
N ALA A 78 -7.03 6.34 -4.01
CA ALA A 78 -7.81 5.29 -4.65
C ALA A 78 -8.94 4.76 -3.74
N ILE A 79 -8.69 4.67 -2.43
CA ILE A 79 -9.66 4.24 -1.43
C ILE A 79 -10.81 5.25 -1.34
N TYR A 80 -10.50 6.55 -1.31
CA TYR A 80 -11.52 7.60 -1.30
C TYR A 80 -12.38 7.60 -2.57
N LEU A 81 -11.77 7.40 -3.73
CA LEU A 81 -12.50 7.29 -5.00
C LEU A 81 -13.43 6.08 -5.00
N PHE A 82 -12.94 4.89 -4.62
CA PHE A 82 -13.77 3.68 -4.52
C PHE A 82 -14.95 3.88 -3.56
N PHE A 83 -14.68 4.46 -2.39
CA PHE A 83 -15.70 4.78 -1.41
C PHE A 83 -16.73 5.79 -1.93
N PHE A 84 -16.28 6.85 -2.60
CA PHE A 84 -17.17 7.89 -3.13
C PHE A 84 -18.10 7.37 -4.22
N ILE A 85 -17.59 6.53 -5.13
CA ILE A 85 -18.43 5.88 -6.13
C ILE A 85 -19.42 4.93 -5.46
N GLY A 86 -19.00 4.16 -4.46
CA GLY A 86 -19.89 3.30 -3.68
C GLY A 86 -21.00 4.07 -2.95
N LEU A 87 -20.66 5.20 -2.33
CA LEU A 87 -21.64 6.08 -1.67
C LEU A 87 -22.59 6.73 -2.67
N MET A 88 -22.11 7.18 -3.82
CA MET A 88 -22.96 7.75 -4.87
C MET A 88 -23.95 6.72 -5.40
N VAL A 89 -23.50 5.49 -5.68
CA VAL A 89 -24.41 4.41 -6.11
C VAL A 89 -25.41 4.05 -5.02
N ALA A 90 -24.99 3.93 -3.76
CA ALA A 90 -25.90 3.68 -2.65
C ALA A 90 -26.94 4.80 -2.48
N ALA A 91 -26.53 6.06 -2.63
CA ALA A 91 -27.42 7.20 -2.59
C ALA A 91 -28.42 7.20 -3.75
N LEU A 92 -28.00 6.82 -4.96
CA LEU A 92 -28.89 6.70 -6.12
C LEU A 92 -29.91 5.55 -5.95
N MET A 93 -29.49 4.43 -5.37
CA MET A 93 -30.39 3.33 -5.01
C MET A 93 -31.40 3.76 -3.93
N MET A 94 -30.96 4.49 -2.91
CA MET A 94 -31.85 5.03 -1.86
C MET A 94 -32.76 6.15 -2.36
N SER A 95 -32.31 6.94 -3.35
CA SER A 95 -33.07 8.02 -3.98
C SER A 95 -34.20 7.50 -4.89
N GLY A 96 -34.27 6.19 -5.14
CA GLY A 96 -35.29 5.59 -6.01
C GLY A 96 -35.05 5.82 -7.50
N ALA A 97 -33.85 6.26 -7.89
CA ALA A 97 -33.44 6.42 -9.29
C ALA A 97 -33.17 5.07 -9.99
N ILE A 98 -32.95 4.01 -9.20
CA ILE A 98 -32.95 2.61 -9.65
C ILE A 98 -34.09 1.93 -8.88
N PRO A 99 -35.24 1.62 -9.52
CA PRO A 99 -36.28 0.84 -8.86
C PRO A 99 -35.69 -0.55 -8.56
N THR A 100 -35.86 -1.00 -7.33
CA THR A 100 -35.44 -2.33 -6.86
C THR A 100 -35.93 -3.44 -7.78
#